data_AF-A0A444UCC9-F1
#
_entry.id   AF-A0A444UCC9-F1
#
_cell.length_a   1.000
_cell.length_b   1.000
_cell.length_c   1.000
_cell.angle_alpha   90.00
_cell.angle_beta   90.00
_cell.angle_gamma   90.00
#
_symmetry.space_group_name_H-M   'P 1'
#
loop_
_entity.id
_entity.type
_entity.pdbx_description
1 polymer ?
#
loop_
_entity_poly.entity_id
_entity_poly.type
_entity_poly.pdbx_seq_one_letter_code
_entity_poly.pdbx_strand_id
1 'polypeptide(L)'
;MKQCNLCSDAGSHDRAVLLYEYIGKKTVDLQHTEVPDAYRGRGIAKHLAKAAMDFVVEEDLKAHLTCWYIQKFVKENPQPQYLERVFH
;
A
#
# COMPACT_ATOMS: atom_id res chain seq x y z
N MET A 1 -2.71 13.67 -0.82
CA MET A 1 -3.15 12.26 -0.73
C MET A 1 -3.20 11.69 -2.14
N LYS A 2 -2.24 10.84 -2.52
CA LYS A 2 -2.30 10.10 -3.79
C LYS A 2 -2.86 8.70 -3.48
N GLN A 3 -3.83 8.23 -4.25
CA GLN A 3 -4.50 6.95 -4.06
C GLN A 3 -3.99 5.94 -5.09
N CYS A 4 -3.60 4.75 -4.64
CA CYS A 4 -3.36 3.62 -5.54
C CYS A 4 -4.69 2.90 -5.76
N ASN A 5 -5.28 3.05 -6.95
CA ASN A 5 -6.59 2.48 -7.29
C ASN A 5 -6.41 1.15 -8.04
N LEU A 6 -6.51 0.03 -7.33
CA LEU A 6 -6.83 -1.24 -8.00
C LEU A 6 -8.36 -1.41 -8.02
N CYS A 7 -8.88 -1.54 -9.24
CA CYS A 7 -10.29 -1.72 -9.63
C CYS A 7 -11.10 -0.42 -9.79
N SER A 8 -11.40 -0.05 -11.04
CA SER A 8 -12.33 1.02 -11.40
C SER A 8 -13.61 0.42 -12.00
N ASP A 9 -14.77 0.74 -11.42
CA ASP A 9 -15.85 1.36 -12.20
C ASP A 9 -16.74 2.26 -11.31
N ALA A 10 -17.52 3.12 -11.94
CA ALA A 10 -18.14 4.37 -11.49
C ALA A 10 -18.88 4.44 -10.12
N GLY A 11 -18.75 5.59 -9.45
CA GLY A 11 -19.90 6.25 -8.79
C GLY A 11 -20.35 5.85 -7.37
N SER A 12 -19.74 4.87 -6.71
CA SER A 12 -20.12 4.49 -5.34
C SER A 12 -18.88 4.31 -4.46
N HIS A 13 -19.00 4.50 -3.14
CA HIS A 13 -17.94 4.38 -2.13
C HIS A 13 -17.44 2.92 -1.93
N ASP A 14 -17.57 2.10 -2.97
CA ASP A 14 -17.34 0.67 -3.02
C ASP A 14 -15.94 0.34 -3.55
N ARG A 15 -14.93 1.15 -3.21
CA ARG A 15 -13.55 0.92 -3.68
C ARG A 15 -12.62 0.66 -2.51
N ALA A 16 -11.75 -0.32 -2.72
CA ALA A 16 -10.66 -0.58 -1.81
C ALA A 16 -9.48 0.32 -2.18
N VAL A 17 -8.96 1.05 -1.20
CA VAL A 17 -7.93 2.07 -1.43
C VAL A 17 -6.76 1.90 -0.47
N LEU A 18 -5.58 2.31 -0.92
CA LEU A 18 -4.42 2.51 -0.08
C LEU A 18 -4.00 3.97 -0.17
N LEU A 19 -3.90 4.60 1.00
CA LEU A 19 -3.55 6.00 1.16
C LEU A 19 -2.06 6.13 1.46
N TYR A 20 -1.40 6.99 0.70
CA TYR A 20 -0.02 7.36 0.94
C TYR A 20 0.23 8.86 0.72
N GLU A 21 1.34 9.31 1.28
CA GLU A 21 1.81 10.68 1.19
C GLU A 21 3.31 10.73 0.91
N TYR A 22 3.75 11.70 0.12
CA TYR A 22 5.18 11.99 -0.01
C TYR A 22 5.65 12.81 1.18
N ILE A 23 6.52 12.24 2.00
CA ILE A 23 7.15 12.92 3.15
C ILE A 23 8.56 13.42 2.81
N GLY A 24 8.96 13.31 1.55
CA GLY A 24 10.25 13.77 1.03
C GLY A 24 10.34 13.59 -0.48
N LYS A 25 11.48 13.96 -1.08
CA LYS A 25 11.68 13.90 -2.54
C LYS A 25 11.59 12.49 -3.13
N LYS A 26 12.04 11.47 -2.38
CA LYS A 26 12.03 10.06 -2.78
C LYS A 26 11.50 9.18 -1.65
N THR A 27 10.59 9.72 -0.85
CA THR A 27 10.12 9.06 0.37
C THR A 27 8.62 9.17 0.46
N VAL A 28 7.96 8.03 0.62
CA VAL A 28 6.51 7.95 0.86
C VAL A 28 6.22 7.34 2.23
N ASP A 29 5.14 7.78 2.84
CA ASP A 29 4.55 7.11 3.99
C ASP A 29 3.29 6.37 3.55
N LEU A 30 3.25 5.05 3.75
CA LEU A 30 2.09 4.22 3.47
C LEU A 30 1.20 4.17 4.71
N GLN A 31 0.13 4.97 4.71
CA GLN A 31 -0.58 5.40 5.93
C GLN A 31 -1.76 4.50 6.30
N HIS A 32 -2.58 4.14 5.31
CA HIS A 32 -3.83 3.44 5.59
C HIS A 32 -4.27 2.58 4.41
N THR A 33 -4.90 1.44 4.70
CA THR A 33 -5.54 0.58 3.71
C THR A 33 -6.99 0.40 4.12
N GLU A 34 -7.91 0.76 3.23
CA GLU A 34 -9.34 0.64 3.45
C GLU A 34 -9.93 -0.34 2.42
N VAL A 35 -10.69 -1.32 2.90
CA VAL A 35 -11.41 -2.28 2.06
C VAL A 35 -12.84 -2.35 2.56
N PRO A 36 -13.83 -1.98 1.73
CA PRO A 36 -15.24 -2.04 2.13
C PRO A 36 -15.64 -3.46 2.54
N ASP A 37 -16.57 -3.56 3.49
CA ASP A 37 -16.99 -4.82 4.11
C ASP A 37 -17.46 -5.85 3.06
N ALA A 38 -18.17 -5.40 2.03
CA ALA A 38 -18.63 -6.23 0.91
C ALA A 38 -17.50 -6.98 0.16
N TYR A 39 -16.27 -6.48 0.27
CA TYR A 39 -15.09 -6.99 -0.42
C TYR A 39 -14.08 -7.66 0.52
N ARG A 40 -14.34 -7.68 1.83
CA ARG A 40 -13.47 -8.38 2.80
C ARG A 40 -13.48 -9.88 2.55
N GLY A 41 -12.43 -10.56 3.03
CA GLY A 41 -12.25 -12.01 2.84
C GLY A 41 -11.76 -12.42 1.44
N ARG A 42 -11.67 -11.49 0.48
CA ARG A 42 -11.21 -11.77 -0.90
C ARG A 42 -9.73 -11.50 -1.15
N GLY A 43 -8.97 -11.20 -0.09
CA GLY A 43 -7.54 -10.89 -0.19
C GLY A 43 -7.20 -9.55 -0.85
N ILE A 44 -8.16 -8.63 -1.00
CA ILE A 44 -7.94 -7.35 -1.70
C ILE A 44 -6.90 -6.47 -0.98
N ALA A 45 -6.92 -6.43 0.35
CA ALA A 45 -5.90 -5.69 1.11
C ALA A 45 -4.47 -6.18 0.80
N LYS A 46 -4.29 -7.49 0.60
CA LYS A 46 -3.00 -8.07 0.22
C LYS A 46 -2.54 -7.60 -1.17
N HIS A 47 -3.47 -7.50 -2.11
CA HIS A 47 -3.18 -6.99 -3.45
C HIS A 47 -2.80 -5.50 -3.43
N LEU A 48 -3.51 -4.69 -2.63
CA LEU A 48 -3.17 -3.28 -2.43
C LEU A 48 -1.79 -3.11 -1.80
N ALA A 49 -1.49 -3.87 -0.73
CA ALA A 49 -0.18 -3.81 -0.08
C ALA A 49 0.95 -4.23 -1.03
N LYS A 50 0.75 -5.29 -1.82
CA LYS A 50 1.71 -5.71 -2.85
C LYS A 50 1.93 -4.60 -3.88
N ALA A 51 0.85 -4.05 -4.45
CA ALA A 51 0.94 -3.01 -5.46
C ALA A 51 1.63 -1.74 -4.93
N ALA A 52 1.38 -1.36 -3.68
CA ALA A 52 2.06 -0.22 -3.07
C ALA A 52 3.56 -0.47 -2.86
N MET A 53 3.95 -1.68 -2.43
CA MET A 53 5.37 -2.02 -2.28
C MET A 53 6.08 -2.17 -3.63
N ASP A 54 5.42 -2.73 -4.63
CA ASP A 54 5.94 -2.79 -6.00
C ASP A 54 6.18 -1.38 -6.55
N PHE A 55 5.21 -0.47 -6.39
CA PHE A 55 5.36 0.94 -6.76
C PHE A 55 6.57 1.60 -6.09
N VAL A 56 6.78 1.34 -4.79
CA VAL A 56 7.95 1.88 -4.07
C VAL A 56 9.26 1.38 -4.67
N VAL A 57 9.33 0.10 -5.08
CA VAL A 57 10.53 -0.47 -5.70
C VAL A 57 10.73 0.05 -7.12
N GLU A 58 9.68 0.04 -7.93
CA GLU A 58 9.70 0.44 -9.35
C GLU A 58 10.08 1.91 -9.52
N GLU A 59 9.54 2.79 -8.68
CA GLU A 59 9.81 4.23 -8.73
C GLU A 59 11.09 4.64 -7.96
N ASP A 60 11.87 3.67 -7.50
CA ASP A 60 13.09 3.89 -6.73
C ASP A 60 12.87 4.79 -5.48
N LEU A 61 11.79 4.52 -4.75
CA LEU A 61 11.39 5.25 -3.55
C LEU A 61 11.86 4.52 -2.28
N LYS A 62 11.82 5.25 -1.16
CA LYS A 62 11.87 4.72 0.21
C LYS A 62 10.49 4.80 0.84
N ALA A 63 10.16 3.85 1.70
CA ALA A 63 8.87 3.77 2.37
C ALA A 63 9.02 3.83 3.89
N HIS A 64 8.30 4.77 4.51
CA HIS A 64 7.88 4.64 5.90
C HIS A 64 6.53 3.92 5.92
N LEU A 65 6.31 3.04 6.90
CA LEU A 65 5.11 2.22 6.99
C LEU A 65 4.31 2.58 8.23
N THR A 66 3.49 3.64 8.19
CA THR A 66 2.55 3.95 9.29
C THR A 66 1.42 2.91 9.38
N CYS A 67 0.98 2.33 8.26
CA CYS A 67 -0.09 1.35 8.24
C CYS A 67 0.35 0.00 8.82
N TRP A 68 -0.25 -0.40 9.95
CA TRP A 68 0.00 -1.70 10.59
C TRP A 68 -0.19 -2.89 9.64
N TYR A 69 -1.16 -2.81 8.71
CA TYR A 69 -1.44 -3.90 7.79
C TYR A 69 -0.30 -4.10 6.79
N ILE A 70 0.30 -3.01 6.32
CA ILE A 70 1.42 -3.08 5.37
C ILE A 70 2.69 -3.54 6.09
N GLN A 71 2.93 -3.07 7.32
CA GLN A 71 3.99 -3.62 8.17
C GLN A 71 3.86 -5.14 8.33
N LYS A 72 2.64 -5.62 8.64
CA LYS A 72 2.34 -7.04 8.73
C LYS A 72 2.57 -7.75 7.40
N PHE A 73 2.10 -7.19 6.29
CA PHE A 73 2.29 -7.77 4.95
C PHE A 73 3.77 -7.96 4.62
N VAL A 74 4.62 -6.94 4.83
CA VAL A 74 6.07 -7.03 4.58
C VAL A 74 6.73 -8.05 5.49
N LYS A 75 6.32 -8.12 6.77
CA LYS A 75 6.84 -9.12 7.72
C LYS A 75 6.48 -10.56 7.32
N GLU A 76 5.27 -10.78 6.82
CA GLU A 76 4.78 -12.09 6.37
C GLU A 76 5.27 -12.47 4.96
N ASN A 77 5.73 -11.48 4.17
CA ASN A 77 6.23 -11.65 2.81
C ASN A 77 7.59 -10.94 2.67
N PRO A 78 8.64 -11.40 3.38
CA PRO A 78 9.93 -10.70 3.43
C PRO A 78 10.67 -10.87 2.10
N GLN A 79 10.43 -9.96 1.17
CA GLN A 79 11.22 -9.87 -0.06
C GLN A 79 12.41 -8.92 0.17
N PRO A 80 13.65 -9.28 -0.24
CA PRO A 80 14.82 -8.43 -0.05
C PRO A 80 14.61 -7.01 -0.58
N GLN A 81 14.07 -6.90 -1.80
CA GLN A 81 13.77 -5.63 -2.45
C GLN A 81 12.78 -4.75 -1.67
N TYR A 82 11.85 -5.32 -0.89
CA TYR A 82 10.95 -4.54 -0.06
C TYR A 82 11.64 -4.07 1.22
N LEU A 83 12.40 -4.96 1.86
CA LEU A 83 13.10 -4.67 3.10
C LEU A 83 14.15 -3.56 2.92
N GLU A 84 14.81 -3.50 1.76
CA GLU A 84 15.78 -2.45 1.44
C GLU A 84 15.15 -1.05 1.27
N ARG A 85 13.85 -0.98 0.96
CA ARG A 85 13.13 0.30 0.81
C ARG A 85 12.50 0.79 2.11
N VAL A 86 12.26 -0.11 3.06
CA VAL A 86 11.57 0.22 4.32
C VAL A 86 12.56 0.71 5.36
N PHE A 87 12.25 1.84 5.99
CA PHE A 87 13.02 2.36 7.11
C PHE A 87 12.10 2.68 8.30
N HIS A 88 12.71 2.74 9.48
CA HIS A 88 12.05 2.94 10.78
C HIS A 88 12.24 4.37 11.27
#